data_AF-A0A958WAJ8-F1
#
_entry.id   AF-A0A958WAJ8-F1
#
_cell.length_a   1.000
_cell.length_b   1.000
_cell.length_c   1.000
_cell.angle_alpha   90.00
_cell.angle_beta   90.00
_cell.angle_gamma   90.00
#
_symmetry.space_group_name_H-M   'P 1'
#
loop_
_entity.id
_entity.type
_entity.pdbx_description
1 polymer ?
#
loop_
_entity_poly.entity_id
_entity_poly.type
_entity_poly.pdbx_seq_one_letter_code
_entity_poly.pdbx_strand_id
1 'polypeptide(L)'
;MLSYYQILAISYISVLVIWWMLLYRFPGNLMGTKNHLIKRPWAQSGLIILAALFTILIGKLYTAGYLLPKFEIGQIHVSEGINQLLIYAPFPLFVFFSRQSFSSVWLTPKNWYVRLSIGFALSLLAISIFTVLEGQSITISLLGDLFHLKNLDFGVQIFMEDFAIALLLSRLVAALGKKYFIVALSIVAVLFALSHIPYNLQQGEPLQTIILDRTFDASLTFIIAYLLYYSKDFLWFFPIHYAMDMMQFHFN
;
A
#
# COMPACT_ATOMS: atom_id res chain seq x y z
N MET A 1 -23.91 16.28 4.56
CA MET A 1 -23.23 15.10 5.14
C MET A 1 -22.12 14.71 4.17
N LEU A 2 -20.94 14.38 4.67
CA LEU A 2 -19.86 13.85 3.84
C LEU A 2 -20.20 12.40 3.48
N SER A 3 -19.79 11.93 2.29
CA SER A 3 -19.87 10.51 1.97
C SER A 3 -18.77 9.73 2.71
N TYR A 4 -18.98 8.42 2.89
CA TYR A 4 -17.98 7.50 3.45
C TYR A 4 -16.59 7.70 2.81
N TYR A 5 -16.53 7.68 1.47
CA TYR A 5 -15.29 7.89 0.72
C TYR A 5 -14.65 9.26 0.97
N GLN A 6 -15.44 10.32 1.15
CA GLN A 6 -14.92 11.64 1.50
C GLN A 6 -14.31 11.65 2.91
N ILE A 7 -14.93 10.94 3.87
CA ILE A 7 -14.42 10.83 5.23
C ILE A 7 -13.12 10.02 5.25
N LEU A 8 -13.07 8.90 4.52
CA LEU A 8 -11.86 8.11 4.32
C LEU A 8 -10.73 8.96 3.73
N ALA A 9 -11.04 9.73 2.68
CA ALA A 9 -10.11 10.62 2.00
C ALA A 9 -9.51 11.67 2.94
N ILE A 10 -10.36 12.37 3.68
CA ILE A 10 -9.94 13.41 4.62
C ILE A 10 -9.03 12.81 5.67
N SER A 11 -9.40 11.66 6.23
CA SER A 11 -8.63 10.96 7.26
C SER A 11 -7.23 10.57 6.77
N TYR A 12 -7.13 10.01 5.56
CA TYR A 12 -5.84 9.73 4.91
C TYR A 12 -5.02 11.00 4.70
N ILE A 13 -5.59 12.02 4.03
CA ILE A 13 -4.86 13.23 3.65
C ILE A 13 -4.36 13.97 4.90
N SER A 14 -5.15 14.02 5.97
CA SER A 14 -4.75 14.65 7.24
C SER A 14 -3.47 14.04 7.80
N VAL A 15 -3.36 12.71 7.88
CA VAL A 15 -2.16 12.07 8.43
C VAL A 15 -0.97 12.11 7.47
N LEU A 16 -1.22 12.12 6.16
CA LEU A 16 -0.18 12.35 5.15
C LEU A 16 0.41 13.77 5.26
N VAL A 17 -0.43 14.79 5.50
CA VAL A 17 0.02 16.18 5.75
C VAL A 17 0.86 16.25 7.02
N ILE A 18 0.42 15.59 8.10
CA ILE A 18 1.19 15.53 9.35
C ILE A 18 2.54 14.87 9.13
N TRP A 19 2.57 13.74 8.42
CA TRP A 19 3.84 13.08 8.07
C TRP A 19 4.75 13.98 7.24
N TRP A 20 4.20 14.69 6.25
CA TRP A 20 4.96 15.67 5.46
C TRP A 20 5.57 16.78 6.33
N MET A 21 4.81 17.31 7.29
CA MET A 21 5.32 18.28 8.26
C MET A 21 6.43 17.70 9.15
N LEU A 22 6.28 16.45 9.60
CA LEU A 22 7.30 15.75 10.38
C LEU A 22 8.59 15.55 9.58
N LEU A 23 8.50 15.15 8.30
CA LEU A 23 9.64 15.03 7.40
C LEU A 23 10.37 16.37 7.22
N TYR A 24 9.62 17.46 7.07
CA TYR A 24 10.19 18.80 6.93
C TYR A 24 10.92 19.25 8.21
N ARG A 25 10.34 18.94 9.39
CA ARG A 25 10.92 19.33 10.68
C ARG A 25 12.11 18.45 11.10
N PHE A 26 12.09 17.16 10.76
CA PHE A 26 13.08 16.17 11.22
C PHE A 26 13.68 15.33 10.07
N PRO A 27 14.26 15.94 9.02
CA PRO A 27 14.64 15.23 7.80
C PRO A 27 15.68 14.13 8.04
N GLY A 28 16.69 14.36 8.89
CA GLY A 28 17.77 13.38 9.11
C GLY A 28 17.35 12.11 9.85
N ASN A 29 16.37 12.22 10.75
CA ASN A 29 15.90 11.07 11.55
C ASN A 29 14.78 10.33 10.85
N LEU A 30 14.00 11.04 10.02
CA LEU A 30 12.81 10.50 9.39
C LEU A 30 12.96 10.16 7.89
N MET A 31 14.10 10.47 7.27
CA MET A 31 14.43 9.92 5.95
C MET A 31 15.01 8.50 6.08
N GLY A 32 14.58 7.63 5.18
CA GLY A 32 15.04 6.26 5.03
C GLY A 32 16.36 6.17 4.29
N THR A 33 16.58 5.03 3.64
CA THR A 33 17.86 4.70 3.00
C THR A 33 18.21 5.62 1.84
N LYS A 34 19.51 5.91 1.67
CA LYS A 34 20.02 6.62 0.50
C LYS A 34 19.70 5.84 -0.78
N ASN A 35 19.48 6.56 -1.88
CA ASN A 35 19.23 5.94 -3.17
C ASN A 35 20.39 5.00 -3.55
N HIS A 36 20.07 3.72 -3.72
CA HIS A 36 21.00 2.77 -4.30
C HIS A 36 21.14 3.02 -5.80
N LEU A 37 22.37 2.86 -6.32
CA LEU A 37 22.62 2.89 -7.75
C LEU A 37 21.97 1.68 -8.42
N ILE A 38 20.96 1.93 -9.25
CA ILE A 38 20.27 0.91 -10.03
C ILE A 38 20.95 0.86 -11.41
N LYS A 39 21.68 -0.23 -11.71
CA LYS A 39 22.50 -0.34 -12.93
C LYS A 39 21.70 -0.34 -14.25
N ARG A 40 20.50 -0.91 -14.26
CA ARG A 40 19.66 -1.06 -15.46
C ARG A 40 18.20 -0.71 -15.15
N PRO A 41 17.90 0.56 -14.84
CA PRO A 41 16.63 0.93 -14.26
C PRO A 41 15.45 0.69 -15.20
N TRP A 42 15.60 0.94 -16.51
CA TRP A 42 14.55 0.67 -17.51
C TRP A 42 14.19 -0.82 -17.61
N ALA A 43 15.20 -1.70 -17.72
CA ALA A 43 14.97 -3.14 -17.76
C ALA A 43 14.29 -3.63 -16.47
N GLN A 44 14.69 -3.09 -15.32
CA GLN A 44 14.09 -3.45 -14.04
C GLN A 44 12.64 -2.97 -13.92
N SER A 45 12.32 -1.75 -14.35
CA SER A 45 10.93 -1.26 -14.40
C SER A 45 10.06 -2.16 -15.29
N GLY A 46 10.56 -2.57 -16.47
CA GLY A 46 9.87 -3.51 -17.34
C GLY A 46 9.63 -4.88 -16.69
N LEU A 47 10.62 -5.41 -15.98
CA LEU A 47 10.47 -6.68 -15.23
C LEU A 47 9.51 -6.57 -14.04
N ILE A 48 9.40 -5.40 -13.40
CA ILE A 48 8.42 -5.17 -12.33
C ILE A 48 7.00 -5.08 -12.89
N ILE A 49 6.82 -4.45 -14.06
CA ILE A 49 5.53 -4.48 -14.77
C ILE A 49 5.17 -5.93 -15.11
N LEU A 50 6.13 -6.73 -15.57
CA LEU A 50 5.92 -8.16 -15.81
C LEU A 50 5.56 -8.91 -14.52
N ALA A 51 6.21 -8.59 -13.38
CA ALA A 51 5.85 -9.15 -12.08
C ALA A 51 4.40 -8.81 -11.68
N ALA A 52 3.93 -7.57 -11.94
CA ALA A 52 2.55 -7.19 -11.70
C ALA A 52 1.56 -7.99 -12.57
N LEU A 53 1.89 -8.25 -13.84
CA LEU A 53 1.09 -9.12 -14.71
C LEU A 53 1.04 -10.56 -14.18
N PHE A 54 2.15 -11.09 -13.65
CA PHE A 54 2.18 -12.39 -12.99
C PHE A 54 1.33 -12.42 -11.72
N THR A 55 1.36 -11.37 -10.90
CA THR A 55 0.50 -11.25 -9.71
C THR A 55 -0.98 -11.31 -10.10
N ILE A 56 -1.40 -10.60 -11.16
CA ILE A 56 -2.78 -10.70 -11.69
C ILE A 56 -3.09 -12.14 -12.15
N LEU A 57 -2.17 -12.78 -12.87
CA LEU A 57 -2.37 -14.15 -13.34
C LEU A 57 -2.51 -15.15 -12.18
N ILE A 58 -1.65 -15.05 -11.16
CA ILE A 58 -1.72 -15.91 -9.98
C ILE A 58 -2.99 -15.62 -9.19
N GLY A 59 -3.41 -14.35 -9.07
CA GLY A 59 -4.69 -13.97 -8.49
C GLY A 59 -5.89 -14.60 -9.24
N LYS A 60 -5.83 -14.70 -10.57
CA LYS A 60 -6.86 -15.44 -11.34
C LYS A 60 -6.82 -16.95 -11.10
N LEU A 61 -5.64 -17.53 -10.88
CA LEU A 61 -5.53 -18.94 -10.50
C LEU A 61 -6.10 -19.18 -9.10
N TYR A 62 -5.89 -18.24 -8.18
CA TYR A 62 -6.50 -18.26 -6.85
C TYR A 62 -8.03 -18.22 -6.93
N THR A 63 -8.61 -17.29 -7.68
CA THR A 63 -10.08 -17.21 -7.81
C THR A 63 -10.69 -18.42 -8.52
N ALA A 64 -9.91 -19.10 -9.37
CA ALA A 64 -10.30 -20.37 -9.99
C ALA A 64 -10.07 -21.60 -9.08
N GLY A 65 -9.60 -21.42 -7.84
CA GLY A 65 -9.45 -22.50 -6.86
C GLY A 65 -8.18 -23.34 -7.01
N TYR A 66 -7.15 -22.84 -7.72
CA TYR A 66 -5.90 -23.59 -7.96
C TYR A 66 -4.80 -23.34 -6.93
N LEU A 67 -4.97 -22.39 -6.00
CA LEU A 67 -4.02 -22.20 -4.88
C LEU A 67 -4.44 -23.02 -3.65
N LEU A 68 -3.91 -22.67 -2.47
CA LEU A 68 -4.16 -23.45 -1.25
C LEU A 68 -5.65 -23.41 -0.90
N PRO A 69 -6.25 -24.58 -0.56
CA PRO A 69 -7.62 -24.62 -0.08
C PRO A 69 -7.73 -23.86 1.24
N LYS A 70 -8.93 -23.34 1.52
CA LYS A 70 -9.21 -22.59 2.75
C LYS A 70 -9.00 -23.51 3.96
N PHE A 71 -8.08 -23.12 4.84
CA PHE A 71 -7.91 -23.73 6.16
C PHE A 71 -7.60 -22.65 7.20
N GLU A 72 -8.17 -22.83 8.38
CA GLU A 72 -8.15 -21.85 9.46
C GLU A 72 -7.60 -22.51 10.73
N ILE A 73 -6.87 -21.73 11.53
CA ILE A 73 -6.42 -22.14 12.86
C ILE A 73 -7.09 -21.21 13.88
N GLY A 74 -8.14 -21.70 14.53
CA GLY A 74 -9.01 -20.85 15.35
C GLY A 74 -9.75 -19.84 14.49
N GLN A 75 -9.53 -18.54 14.73
CA GLN A 75 -10.09 -17.46 13.92
C GLN A 75 -9.10 -16.92 12.87
N ILE A 76 -7.93 -17.55 12.72
CA ILE A 76 -6.87 -17.05 11.83
C ILE A 76 -6.99 -17.73 10.46
N HIS A 77 -7.18 -16.94 9.41
CA HIS A 77 -7.23 -17.39 8.01
C HIS A 77 -5.82 -17.64 7.45
N VAL A 78 -5.12 -18.65 7.99
CA VAL A 78 -3.70 -18.92 7.65
C VAL A 78 -3.50 -19.21 6.16
N SER A 79 -4.38 -20.01 5.55
CA SER A 79 -4.30 -20.30 4.12
C SER A 79 -4.37 -19.04 3.26
N GLU A 80 -5.18 -18.07 3.67
CA GLU A 80 -5.40 -16.84 2.93
C GLU A 80 -4.15 -15.97 2.98
N GLY A 81 -3.56 -15.78 4.16
CA GLY A 81 -2.28 -15.07 4.27
C GLY A 81 -1.16 -15.71 3.42
N ILE A 82 -1.11 -17.04 3.35
CA ILE A 82 -0.14 -17.73 2.47
C ILE A 82 -0.49 -17.51 1.00
N ASN A 83 -1.76 -17.56 0.61
CA ASN A 83 -2.19 -17.27 -0.75
C ASN A 83 -1.83 -15.83 -1.17
N GLN A 84 -1.99 -14.85 -0.27
CA GLN A 84 -1.56 -13.46 -0.53
C GLN A 84 -0.04 -13.37 -0.74
N LEU A 85 0.77 -14.08 0.05
CA LEU A 85 2.21 -14.19 -0.19
C LEU A 85 2.53 -14.82 -1.56
N LEU A 86 1.81 -15.87 -1.97
CA LEU A 86 2.01 -16.54 -3.26
C LEU A 86 1.62 -15.64 -4.43
N ILE A 87 0.51 -14.92 -4.32
CA ILE A 87 0.01 -13.96 -5.33
C ILE A 87 1.03 -12.84 -5.55
N TYR A 88 1.56 -12.26 -4.46
CA TYR A 88 2.54 -11.18 -4.54
C TYR A 88 4.00 -11.64 -4.62
N ALA A 89 4.28 -12.95 -4.58
CA ALA A 89 5.63 -13.52 -4.65
C ALA A 89 6.51 -13.02 -5.82
N PRO A 90 5.98 -12.67 -7.02
CA PRO A 90 6.79 -12.15 -8.11
C PRO A 90 7.66 -10.93 -7.73
N PHE A 91 7.20 -10.04 -6.84
CA PHE A 91 7.95 -8.86 -6.42
C PHE A 91 9.16 -9.16 -5.51
N PRO A 92 9.03 -9.86 -4.36
CA PRO A 92 10.19 -10.21 -3.53
C PRO A 92 11.12 -11.18 -4.26
N LEU A 93 10.59 -12.11 -5.08
CA LEU A 93 11.42 -12.98 -5.91
C LEU A 93 12.25 -12.18 -6.92
N PHE A 94 11.67 -11.14 -7.54
CA PHE A 94 12.43 -10.24 -8.42
C PHE A 94 13.61 -9.60 -7.68
N VAL A 95 13.42 -9.10 -6.47
CA VAL A 95 14.49 -8.48 -5.66
C VAL A 95 15.55 -9.51 -5.29
N PHE A 96 15.12 -10.71 -4.87
CA PHE A 96 15.98 -11.83 -4.52
C PHE A 96 16.84 -12.29 -5.70
N PHE A 97 16.24 -12.59 -6.86
CA PHE A 97 16.95 -13.03 -8.06
C PHE A 97 17.81 -11.93 -8.68
N SER A 98 17.40 -10.66 -8.55
CA SER A 98 18.23 -9.52 -8.94
C SER A 98 19.41 -9.28 -7.99
N ARG A 99 19.49 -10.02 -6.87
CA ARG A 99 20.51 -9.89 -5.81
C ARG A 99 20.62 -8.47 -5.30
N GLN A 100 19.48 -7.80 -5.15
CA GLN A 100 19.42 -6.43 -4.65
C GLN A 100 19.08 -6.43 -3.18
N SER A 101 19.63 -5.46 -2.45
CA SER A 101 19.23 -5.22 -1.06
C SER A 101 17.78 -4.75 -1.00
N PHE A 102 17.03 -5.18 0.02
CA PHE A 102 15.68 -4.68 0.30
C PHE A 102 15.64 -3.16 0.51
N SER A 103 16.74 -2.54 0.95
CA SER A 103 16.87 -1.08 1.02
C SER A 103 16.74 -0.39 -0.34
N SER A 104 16.99 -1.09 -1.45
CA SER A 104 16.73 -0.56 -2.79
C SER A 104 15.24 -0.37 -3.08
N VAL A 105 14.37 -0.99 -2.28
CA VAL A 105 12.90 -0.90 -2.33
C VAL A 105 12.40 0.07 -1.26
N TRP A 106 13.28 0.87 -0.67
CA TRP A 106 12.94 1.76 0.45
C TRP A 106 12.45 1.01 1.69
N LEU A 107 12.78 -0.28 1.83
CA LEU A 107 12.64 -1.00 3.09
C LEU A 107 13.86 -0.69 3.96
N THR A 108 13.72 0.24 4.90
CA THR A 108 14.85 0.69 5.73
C THR A 108 15.10 -0.28 6.89
N PRO A 109 16.26 -0.96 6.97
CA PRO A 109 16.55 -1.87 8.07
C PRO A 109 16.90 -1.13 9.38
N LYS A 110 17.35 0.13 9.28
CA LYS A 110 17.73 0.93 10.44
C LYS A 110 16.50 1.57 11.08
N ASN A 111 16.33 1.37 12.39
CA ASN A 111 15.22 1.95 13.16
C ASN A 111 13.83 1.55 12.63
N TRP A 112 13.70 0.41 11.95
CA TRP A 112 12.43 -0.06 11.35
C TRP A 112 11.26 -0.04 12.34
N TYR A 113 11.53 -0.39 13.61
CA TYR A 113 10.55 -0.36 14.69
C TYR A 113 10.05 1.05 14.98
N VAL A 114 10.91 2.08 14.94
CA VAL A 114 10.51 3.49 15.11
C VAL A 114 9.57 3.90 13.97
N ARG A 115 9.84 3.44 12.75
CA ARG A 115 9.03 3.74 11.56
C ARG A 115 7.64 3.18 11.68
N LEU A 116 7.56 1.90 12.04
CA LEU A 116 6.28 1.25 12.32
C LEU A 116 5.56 1.92 13.49
N SER A 117 6.24 2.25 14.59
CA SER A 117 5.61 2.94 15.72
C SER A 117 5.02 4.29 15.33
N ILE A 118 5.71 5.08 14.51
CA ILE A 118 5.13 6.34 13.99
C ILE A 118 3.96 6.05 13.06
N GLY A 119 4.07 5.04 12.19
CA GLY A 119 2.97 4.60 11.34
C GLY A 119 1.72 4.20 12.14
N PHE A 120 1.89 3.43 13.21
CA PHE A 120 0.79 3.06 14.13
C PHE A 120 0.22 4.28 14.87
N ALA A 121 1.05 5.23 15.29
CA ALA A 121 0.55 6.47 15.89
C ALA A 121 -0.28 7.29 14.90
N LEU A 122 0.17 7.38 13.65
CA LEU A 122 -0.56 8.04 12.56
C LEU A 122 -1.83 7.26 12.19
N SER A 123 -1.82 5.93 12.21
CA SER A 123 -3.00 5.13 11.91
C SER A 123 -4.09 5.30 12.96
N LEU A 124 -3.73 5.34 14.25
CA LEU A 124 -4.67 5.66 15.34
C LEU A 124 -5.27 7.06 15.17
N LEU A 125 -4.46 8.03 14.72
CA LEU A 125 -4.94 9.38 14.42
C LEU A 125 -5.89 9.38 13.22
N ALA A 126 -5.58 8.62 12.16
CA ALA A 126 -6.45 8.48 11.00
C ALA A 126 -7.81 7.86 11.37
N ILE A 127 -7.81 6.77 12.16
CA ILE A 127 -9.03 6.15 12.72
C ILE A 127 -9.80 7.17 13.56
N SER A 128 -9.12 7.93 14.42
CA SER A 128 -9.76 8.94 15.26
C SER A 128 -10.46 10.01 14.41
N ILE A 129 -9.78 10.55 13.39
CA ILE A 129 -10.37 11.52 12.46
C ILE A 129 -11.57 10.92 11.74
N PHE A 130 -11.43 9.69 11.23
CA PHE A 130 -12.49 8.97 10.54
C PHE A 130 -13.74 8.83 11.41
N THR A 131 -13.58 8.27 12.62
CA THR A 131 -14.69 8.03 13.55
C THR A 131 -15.39 9.34 13.94
N VAL A 132 -14.64 10.40 14.22
CA VAL A 132 -15.21 11.73 14.56
C VAL A 132 -16.04 12.29 13.39
N LEU A 133 -15.57 12.17 12.17
CA LEU A 133 -16.27 12.65 10.98
C LEU A 133 -17.52 11.82 10.64
N GLU A 134 -17.49 10.51 10.93
CA GLU A 134 -18.67 9.63 10.91
C GLU A 134 -19.63 9.86 12.10
N GLY A 135 -19.26 10.70 13.07
CA GLY A 135 -20.08 10.95 14.26
C GLY A 135 -20.07 9.79 15.27
N GLN A 136 -19.07 8.92 15.21
CA GLN A 136 -18.86 7.80 16.13
C GLN A 136 -17.67 8.04 17.05
N SER A 137 -17.59 7.30 18.16
CA SER A 137 -16.44 7.30 19.04
C SER A 137 -15.51 6.13 18.72
N ILE A 138 -14.20 6.35 18.86
CA ILE A 138 -13.22 5.27 18.83
C ILE A 138 -13.42 4.37 20.06
N THR A 139 -13.59 3.07 19.84
CA THR A 139 -13.79 2.08 20.91
C THR A 139 -12.65 1.08 20.92
N ILE A 140 -12.39 0.48 22.09
CA ILE A 140 -11.41 -0.61 22.22
C ILE A 140 -11.84 -1.81 21.40
N SER A 141 -13.14 -2.07 21.28
CA SER A 141 -13.69 -3.13 20.43
C SER A 141 -13.40 -2.89 18.95
N LEU A 142 -13.56 -1.65 18.45
CA LEU A 142 -13.19 -1.30 17.08
C LEU A 142 -11.70 -1.55 16.84
N LEU A 143 -10.83 -1.03 17.71
CA LEU A 143 -9.38 -1.24 17.57
C LEU A 143 -9.00 -2.73 17.66
N GLY A 144 -9.63 -3.46 18.57
CA GLY A 144 -9.43 -4.90 18.73
C GLY A 144 -9.87 -5.69 17.51
N ASP A 145 -10.95 -5.26 16.84
CA ASP A 145 -11.45 -5.88 15.61
C ASP A 145 -10.53 -5.59 14.41
N LEU A 146 -10.11 -4.33 14.22
CA LEU A 146 -9.24 -3.91 13.12
C LEU A 146 -7.88 -4.61 13.16
N PHE A 147 -7.24 -4.67 14.34
CA PHE A 147 -5.92 -5.27 14.53
C PHE A 147 -5.96 -6.73 14.98
N HIS A 148 -7.11 -7.39 14.87
CA HIS A 148 -7.24 -8.80 15.21
C HIS A 148 -6.45 -9.70 14.26
N LEU A 149 -5.89 -10.81 14.76
CA LEU A 149 -5.15 -11.79 13.95
C LEU A 149 -5.98 -12.47 12.85
N LYS A 150 -7.31 -12.34 12.89
CA LYS A 150 -8.20 -12.84 11.84
C LYS A 150 -8.04 -12.10 10.51
N ASN A 151 -7.51 -10.87 10.57
CA ASN A 151 -7.27 -9.98 9.42
C ASN A 151 -5.80 -10.03 8.97
N LEU A 152 -5.03 -11.03 9.42
CA LEU A 152 -3.60 -11.14 9.09
C LEU A 152 -3.36 -11.24 7.58
N ASP A 153 -4.26 -11.87 6.86
CA ASP A 153 -4.27 -11.96 5.40
C ASP A 153 -4.33 -10.58 4.74
N PHE A 154 -5.21 -9.69 5.20
CA PHE A 154 -5.23 -8.29 4.74
C PHE A 154 -3.92 -7.57 5.09
N GLY A 155 -3.37 -7.81 6.28
CA GLY A 155 -2.08 -7.25 6.69
C GLY A 155 -0.93 -7.67 5.77
N VAL A 156 -0.89 -8.95 5.38
CA VAL A 156 0.07 -9.47 4.42
C VAL A 156 -0.15 -8.86 3.04
N GLN A 157 -1.39 -8.85 2.55
CA GLN A 157 -1.73 -8.30 1.25
C GLN A 157 -1.29 -6.84 1.13
N ILE A 158 -1.71 -5.99 2.07
CA ILE A 158 -1.45 -4.54 2.05
C ILE A 158 0.05 -4.26 2.19
N PHE A 159 0.77 -5.02 3.02
CA PHE A 159 2.22 -4.90 3.12
C PHE A 159 2.91 -5.20 1.77
N MET A 160 2.45 -6.25 1.08
CA MET A 160 3.00 -6.65 -0.21
C MET A 160 2.65 -5.67 -1.33
N GLU A 161 1.49 -5.02 -1.26
CA GLU A 161 1.10 -3.93 -2.15
C GLU A 161 2.00 -2.71 -1.98
N ASP A 162 2.20 -2.25 -0.74
CA ASP A 162 3.12 -1.14 -0.45
C ASP A 162 4.55 -1.43 -0.91
N PHE A 163 4.99 -2.67 -0.71
CA PHE A 163 6.28 -3.14 -1.20
C PHE A 163 6.36 -3.06 -2.73
N ALA A 164 5.33 -3.52 -3.44
CA ALA A 164 5.27 -3.48 -4.90
C ALA A 164 5.27 -2.04 -5.43
N ILE A 165 4.51 -1.14 -4.80
CA ILE A 165 4.46 0.29 -5.12
C ILE A 165 5.85 0.92 -4.94
N ALA A 166 6.48 0.72 -3.79
CA ALA A 166 7.82 1.25 -3.50
C ALA A 166 8.88 0.69 -4.46
N LEU A 167 8.77 -0.58 -4.83
CA LEU A 167 9.64 -1.23 -5.81
C LEU A 167 9.50 -0.60 -7.19
N LEU A 168 8.29 -0.53 -7.73
CA LEU A 168 8.03 0.05 -9.04
C LEU A 168 8.46 1.52 -9.08
N LEU A 169 8.06 2.29 -8.07
CA LEU A 169 8.36 3.71 -7.99
C LEU A 169 9.86 3.99 -7.94
N SER A 170 10.60 3.26 -7.09
CA SER A 170 12.05 3.44 -6.99
C SER A 170 12.78 3.16 -8.30
N ARG A 171 12.32 2.18 -9.11
CA ARG A 171 12.90 1.87 -10.43
C ARG A 171 12.49 2.86 -11.50
N LEU A 172 11.21 3.26 -11.53
CA LEU A 172 10.74 4.26 -12.48
C LEU A 172 11.45 5.60 -12.29
N VAL A 173 11.59 6.06 -11.04
CA VAL A 173 12.31 7.32 -10.79
C VAL A 173 13.79 7.21 -11.15
N ALA A 174 14.42 6.05 -10.93
CA ALA A 174 15.78 5.82 -11.40
C ALA A 174 15.90 5.76 -12.93
N ALA A 175 14.89 5.26 -13.63
CA ALA A 175 14.87 5.11 -15.09
C ALA A 175 14.62 6.45 -15.80
N LEU A 176 13.63 7.18 -15.31
CA LEU A 176 13.16 8.45 -15.85
C LEU A 176 14.04 9.63 -15.38
N GLY A 177 14.70 9.50 -14.23
CA GLY A 177 15.48 10.56 -13.62
C GLY A 177 14.62 11.68 -13.02
N LYS A 178 15.29 12.66 -12.40
CA LYS A 178 14.61 13.75 -11.67
C LYS A 178 13.70 14.62 -12.55
N LYS A 179 14.06 14.80 -13.83
CA LYS A 179 13.30 15.62 -14.80
C LYS A 179 11.86 15.12 -15.00
N TYR A 180 11.67 13.80 -14.96
CA TYR A 180 10.39 13.15 -15.23
C TYR A 180 9.83 12.49 -13.95
N PHE A 181 10.16 13.04 -12.79
CA PHE A 181 9.71 12.54 -11.49
C PHE A 181 8.18 12.49 -11.38
N ILE A 182 7.49 13.57 -11.78
CA ILE A 182 6.02 13.62 -11.78
C ILE A 182 5.41 12.53 -12.66
N VAL A 183 6.02 12.24 -13.81
CA VAL A 183 5.57 11.17 -14.70
C VAL A 183 5.71 9.80 -14.02
N ALA A 184 6.80 9.55 -13.30
CA ALA A 184 6.98 8.31 -12.54
C ALA A 184 5.87 8.13 -11.49
N LEU A 185 5.53 9.18 -10.75
CA LEU A 185 4.43 9.16 -9.78
C LEU A 185 3.09 8.86 -10.45
N SER A 186 2.78 9.54 -11.55
CA SER A 186 1.53 9.35 -12.29
C SER A 186 1.40 7.93 -12.84
N ILE A 187 2.49 7.33 -13.36
CA ILE A 187 2.46 5.94 -13.83
C ILE A 187 2.09 4.98 -12.69
N VAL A 188 2.73 5.11 -11.53
CA VAL A 188 2.44 4.26 -10.36
C VAL A 188 1.00 4.43 -9.90
N ALA A 189 0.55 5.68 -9.77
CA ALA A 189 -0.81 6.01 -9.37
C ALA A 189 -1.87 5.44 -10.31
N VAL A 190 -1.67 5.59 -11.62
CA VAL A 190 -2.59 5.06 -12.62
C VAL A 190 -2.59 3.53 -12.61
N LEU A 191 -1.42 2.88 -12.54
CA LEU A 191 -1.35 1.41 -12.50
C LEU A 191 -2.03 0.83 -11.26
N PHE A 192 -1.87 1.47 -10.10
CA PHE A 192 -2.58 1.08 -8.88
C PHE A 192 -4.10 1.25 -9.02
N ALA A 193 -4.58 2.38 -9.52
CA ALA A 193 -6.02 2.54 -9.76
C ALA A 193 -6.56 1.50 -10.77
N LEU A 194 -5.82 1.23 -11.85
CA LEU A 194 -6.20 0.25 -12.86
C LEU A 194 -6.25 -1.19 -12.31
N SER A 195 -5.43 -1.55 -11.31
CA SER A 195 -5.43 -2.91 -10.76
C SER A 195 -6.74 -3.27 -10.05
N HIS A 196 -7.53 -2.27 -9.63
CA HIS A 196 -8.80 -2.49 -8.96
C HIS A 196 -10.00 -2.58 -9.90
N ILE A 197 -9.89 -2.06 -11.13
CA ILE A 197 -10.99 -2.08 -12.12
C ILE A 197 -11.56 -3.50 -12.36
N PRO A 198 -10.75 -4.56 -12.54
CA PRO A 198 -11.29 -5.90 -12.76
C PRO A 198 -12.21 -6.38 -11.64
N TYR A 199 -11.91 -6.03 -10.39
CA TYR A 199 -12.74 -6.39 -9.24
C TYR A 199 -14.08 -5.65 -9.27
N ASN A 200 -14.09 -4.33 -9.47
CA ASN A 200 -15.35 -3.57 -9.53
C ASN A 200 -16.26 -4.04 -10.66
N LEU A 201 -15.68 -4.35 -11.83
CA LEU A 201 -16.43 -4.89 -12.97
C LEU A 201 -17.05 -6.25 -12.64
N GLN A 202 -16.37 -7.10 -11.87
CA GLN A 202 -16.92 -8.37 -11.40
C GLN A 202 -18.04 -8.19 -10.37
N GLN A 203 -17.98 -7.14 -9.55
CA GLN A 203 -19.05 -6.77 -8.62
C GLN A 203 -20.25 -6.09 -9.30
N GLY A 204 -20.17 -5.83 -10.62
CA GLY A 204 -21.24 -5.20 -11.37
C GLY A 204 -21.42 -3.72 -11.04
N GLU A 205 -20.38 -3.03 -10.55
CA GLU A 205 -20.45 -1.62 -10.23
C GLU A 205 -20.69 -0.76 -11.48
N PRO A 206 -21.50 0.33 -11.39
CA PRO A 206 -21.69 1.25 -12.51
C PRO A 206 -20.37 1.88 -12.96
N LEU A 207 -20.15 1.97 -14.28
CA LEU A 207 -18.90 2.52 -14.84
C LEU A 207 -18.58 3.93 -14.34
N GLN A 208 -19.60 4.76 -14.10
CA GLN A 208 -19.41 6.10 -13.54
C GLN A 208 -18.81 6.06 -12.13
N THR A 209 -19.30 5.16 -11.27
CA THR A 209 -18.77 4.95 -9.91
C THR A 209 -17.33 4.46 -9.98
N ILE A 210 -17.05 3.46 -10.83
CA ILE A 210 -15.70 2.94 -11.05
C ILE A 210 -14.75 4.07 -11.45
N ILE A 211 -15.12 4.90 -12.43
CA ILE A 211 -14.25 5.99 -12.90
C ILE A 211 -13.99 7.01 -11.78
N LEU A 212 -15.01 7.39 -11.01
CA LEU A 212 -14.88 8.35 -9.92
C LEU A 212 -13.97 7.81 -8.80
N ASP A 213 -14.23 6.60 -8.32
CA ASP A 213 -13.48 5.97 -7.24
C ASP A 213 -12.03 5.73 -7.64
N ARG A 214 -11.79 5.25 -8.89
CA ARG A 214 -10.42 5.03 -9.39
C ARG A 214 -9.67 6.33 -9.68
N THR A 215 -10.36 7.42 -10.03
CA THR A 215 -9.73 8.75 -10.12
C THR A 215 -9.28 9.23 -8.75
N PHE A 216 -10.10 8.96 -7.73
CA PHE A 216 -9.76 9.26 -6.35
C PHE A 216 -8.55 8.45 -5.87
N ASP A 217 -8.54 7.13 -6.08
CA ASP A 217 -7.40 6.27 -5.70
C ASP A 217 -6.11 6.67 -6.41
N ALA A 218 -6.18 7.03 -7.70
CA ALA A 218 -5.02 7.53 -8.43
C ALA A 218 -4.50 8.83 -7.79
N SER A 219 -5.40 9.74 -7.41
CA SER A 219 -5.03 11.00 -6.77
C SER A 219 -4.38 10.79 -5.40
N LEU A 220 -4.95 9.89 -4.58
CA LEU A 220 -4.41 9.54 -3.27
C LEU A 220 -3.06 8.82 -3.40
N THR A 221 -2.97 7.84 -4.30
CA THR A 221 -1.73 7.10 -4.59
C THR A 221 -0.64 8.02 -5.10
N PHE A 222 -0.97 9.04 -5.90
CA PHE A 222 0.01 10.04 -6.34
C PHE A 222 0.63 10.78 -5.15
N ILE A 223 -0.20 11.21 -4.17
CA ILE A 223 0.27 11.89 -2.95
C ILE A 223 1.11 10.95 -2.10
N ILE A 224 0.66 9.71 -1.90
CA ILE A 224 1.41 8.67 -1.17
C ILE A 224 2.75 8.44 -1.85
N ALA A 225 2.77 8.17 -3.16
CA ALA A 225 3.98 7.95 -3.95
C ALA A 225 4.95 9.13 -3.83
N TYR A 226 4.44 10.38 -3.83
CA TYR A 226 5.26 11.56 -3.59
C TYR A 226 5.94 11.48 -2.21
N LEU A 227 5.18 11.23 -1.14
CA LEU A 227 5.72 11.14 0.22
C LEU A 227 6.63 9.94 0.43
N LEU A 228 6.35 8.79 -0.18
CA LEU A 228 7.24 7.63 -0.20
C LEU A 228 8.55 7.96 -0.91
N TYR A 229 8.51 8.68 -2.03
CA TYR A 229 9.72 9.12 -2.69
C TYR A 229 10.55 10.06 -1.82
N TYR A 230 9.94 11.01 -1.11
CA TYR A 230 10.67 11.94 -0.25
C TYR A 230 11.20 11.28 1.03
N SER A 231 10.39 10.44 1.67
CA SER A 231 10.77 9.71 2.88
C SER A 231 11.74 8.58 2.61
N LYS A 232 11.76 7.98 1.41
CA LYS A 232 12.55 6.77 1.10
C LYS A 232 12.28 5.62 2.06
N ASP A 233 11.04 5.52 2.50
CA ASP A 233 10.58 4.54 3.47
C ASP A 233 9.09 4.29 3.29
N PHE A 234 8.66 3.04 3.14
CA PHE A 234 7.24 2.70 3.11
C PHE A 234 6.73 2.12 4.44
N LEU A 235 7.62 1.77 5.38
CA LEU A 235 7.21 1.14 6.64
C LEU A 235 6.35 2.04 7.52
N TRP A 236 6.54 3.36 7.47
CA TRP A 236 5.67 4.28 8.21
C TRP A 236 4.26 4.34 7.63
N PHE A 237 4.11 4.06 6.32
CA PHE A 237 2.84 4.16 5.62
C PHE A 237 2.00 2.89 5.79
N PHE A 238 2.63 1.72 5.81
CA PHE A 238 1.95 0.43 5.92
C PHE A 238 0.86 0.35 7.02
N PRO A 239 1.11 0.75 8.28
CA PRO A 239 0.07 0.70 9.31
C PRO A 239 -1.11 1.65 9.04
N ILE A 240 -0.86 2.77 8.37
CA ILE A 240 -1.89 3.73 7.96
C ILE A 240 -2.74 3.11 6.85
N HIS A 241 -2.09 2.56 5.83
CA HIS A 241 -2.76 1.89 4.71
C HIS A 241 -3.66 0.76 5.22
N TYR A 242 -3.08 -0.14 6.04
CA TYR A 242 -3.79 -1.23 6.67
C TYR A 242 -5.01 -0.75 7.46
N ALA A 243 -4.83 0.21 8.37
CA ALA A 243 -5.91 0.67 9.23
C ALA A 243 -7.07 1.25 8.42
N MET A 244 -6.78 2.08 7.43
CA MET A 244 -7.79 2.76 6.64
C MET A 244 -8.54 1.81 5.71
N ASP A 245 -7.87 0.80 5.15
CA ASP A 245 -8.54 -0.24 4.37
C ASP A 245 -9.42 -1.12 5.27
N MET A 246 -8.96 -1.45 6.48
CA MET A 246 -9.78 -2.17 7.44
C MET A 246 -11.02 -1.40 7.90
N MET A 247 -10.97 -0.06 7.93
CA MET A 247 -12.16 0.76 8.17
C MET A 247 -13.23 0.58 7.08
N GLN A 248 -12.87 0.16 5.86
CA GLN A 248 -13.84 -0.15 4.80
C GLN A 248 -14.61 -1.42 5.08
N PHE A 249 -13.99 -2.42 5.69
CA PHE A 249 -14.67 -3.67 6.01
C PHE A 249 -15.58 -3.59 7.25
N HIS A 250 -15.34 -2.61 8.13
CA HIS A 250 -16.13 -2.47 9.36
C HIS A 250 -17.37 -1.58 9.19
N PHE A 251 -17.35 -0.65 8.23
CA PHE A 251 -18.39 0.37 8.06
C PHE A 251 -19.21 0.23 6.76
N ASN A 252 -18.86 -0.72 5.89
CA ASN A 252 -19.70 -1.17 4.76
C ASN A 252 -20.51 -2.41 5.14
#